data_AF-A0A5F2BNX1-F1
#
_entry.id   AF-A0A5F2BNX1-F1
#
_cell.length_a   1.000
_cell.length_b   1.000
_cell.length_c   1.000
_cell.angle_alpha   90.00
_cell.angle_beta   90.00
_cell.angle_gamma   90.00
#
_symmetry.space_group_name_H-M   'P 1'
#
loop_
_entity.id
_entity.type
_entity.pdbx_description
1 polymer ?
#
loop_
_entity_poly.entity_id
_entity_poly.type
_entity_poly.pdbx_seq_one_letter_code
_entity_poly.pdbx_strand_id
1 'polypeptide(L)'
;MLANTIQRQAFCDTPGAIRIGGNLECFHPVGTKMILNGNSGVPVSNSTITAGTPLKCVSEDGGPGSWYDYDPNKVELKQALSAVTSDFLSYFPIRLINYPAGRSYACVPEASSIFRGFQKIDSIP
;
A
#
# COMPACT_ATOMS: atom_id res chain seq x y z
N MET A 1 16.48 -19.30 9.74
CA MET A 1 15.86 -18.07 10.31
C MET A 1 16.64 -16.79 10.04
N LEU A 2 17.99 -16.78 9.94
CA LEU A 2 18.76 -15.56 9.61
C LEU A 2 18.58 -15.04 8.17
N ALA A 3 18.39 -15.93 7.19
CA ALA A 3 18.25 -15.52 5.78
C ALA A 3 17.03 -14.62 5.52
N ASN A 4 15.90 -14.89 6.19
CA ASN A 4 14.70 -14.05 6.11
C ASN A 4 14.93 -12.66 6.71
N THR A 5 15.76 -12.53 7.76
CA THR A 5 16.04 -11.24 8.41
C THR A 5 16.96 -10.37 7.56
N ILE A 6 17.97 -10.97 6.91
CA ILE A 6 18.91 -10.25 6.04
C ILE A 6 18.21 -9.79 4.76
N GLN A 7 17.36 -10.62 4.14
CA GLN A 7 16.52 -10.18 3.02
C GLN A 7 15.55 -9.06 3.43
N ARG A 8 14.97 -9.13 4.64
CA ARG A 8 14.05 -8.10 5.16
C ARG A 8 14.72 -6.73 5.34
N GLN A 9 15.97 -6.69 5.79
CA GLN A 9 16.73 -5.44 5.89
C GLN A 9 17.18 -4.91 4.52
N ALA A 10 17.57 -5.79 3.59
CA ALA A 10 17.94 -5.39 2.23
C ALA A 10 16.80 -4.67 1.49
N PHE A 11 15.54 -5.00 1.77
CA PHE A 11 14.39 -4.25 1.21
C PHE A 11 14.32 -2.81 1.70
N CYS A 12 14.76 -2.50 2.92
CA CYS A 12 14.78 -1.15 3.45
C CYS A 12 15.77 -0.21 2.73
N ASP A 13 16.73 -0.78 2.02
CA ASP A 13 17.75 -0.04 1.26
C ASP A 13 17.42 0.04 -0.23
N THR A 14 16.33 -0.59 -0.66
CA THR A 14 15.83 -0.45 -2.03
C THR A 14 15.25 0.95 -2.24
N PRO A 15 15.60 1.67 -3.32
CA PRO A 15 15.03 2.97 -3.62
C PRO A 15 13.49 2.93 -3.67
N GLY A 16 12.85 3.86 -2.96
CA GLY A 16 11.39 3.95 -2.89
C GLY A 16 10.72 2.91 -1.99
N ALA A 17 11.47 2.12 -1.23
CA ALA A 17 10.91 1.23 -0.21
C ALA A 17 10.24 2.03 0.91
N ILE A 18 9.09 1.52 1.38
CA ILE A 18 8.33 2.13 2.47
C ILE A 18 8.56 1.35 3.77
N ARG A 19 8.39 2.04 4.90
CA ARG A 19 8.27 1.40 6.22
C ARG A 19 6.84 1.54 6.71
N ILE A 20 6.28 0.51 7.33
CA ILE A 20 4.95 0.59 7.95
C ILE A 20 4.98 0.24 9.43
N GLY A 21 4.14 0.94 10.20
CA GLY A 21 3.89 0.64 11.62
C GLY A 21 5.11 0.75 12.55
N GLY A 22 4.92 0.32 13.80
CA GLY A 22 5.96 0.36 14.84
C GLY A 22 7.05 -0.71 14.72
N ASN A 23 6.82 -1.76 13.93
CA ASN A 23 7.77 -2.85 13.72
C ASN A 23 8.80 -2.59 12.61
N LEU A 24 8.75 -1.41 11.98
CA LEU A 24 9.68 -0.98 10.92
C LEU A 24 9.84 -2.02 9.79
N GLU A 25 8.77 -2.77 9.49
CA GLU A 25 8.80 -3.69 8.36
C GLU A 25 8.89 -2.89 7.05
N CYS A 26 9.79 -3.33 6.16
CA CYS A 26 10.06 -2.66 4.89
C CYS A 26 9.39 -3.39 3.73
N PHE A 27 8.82 -2.61 2.83
CA PHE A 27 8.16 -3.10 1.63
C PHE A 27 8.75 -2.40 0.41
N HIS A 28 9.02 -3.15 -0.64
CA HIS A 28 9.56 -2.63 -1.88
C HIS A 28 8.43 -2.34 -2.87
N PRO A 29 8.57 -1.33 -3.74
CA PRO A 29 7.56 -1.06 -4.75
C PRO A 29 7.44 -2.25 -5.72
N VAL A 30 6.20 -2.67 -6.02
CA VAL A 30 5.88 -3.72 -7.01
C VAL A 30 4.81 -3.27 -8.00
N GLY A 31 4.64 -4.04 -9.07
CA GLY A 31 3.78 -3.72 -10.21
C GLY A 31 2.32 -4.16 -10.08
N THR A 32 1.44 -3.16 -10.24
CA THR A 32 0.09 -3.10 -10.87
C THR A 32 -1.08 -4.03 -10.49
N LYS A 33 -0.93 -5.05 -9.63
CA LYS A 33 -2.05 -6.00 -9.35
C LYS A 33 -2.59 -6.03 -7.92
N MET A 34 -2.07 -5.19 -7.03
CA MET A 34 -2.48 -5.16 -5.62
C MET A 34 -3.67 -4.25 -5.36
N ILE A 35 -3.97 -3.36 -6.28
CA ILE A 35 -5.06 -2.40 -6.14
C ILE A 35 -6.15 -2.74 -7.13
N LEU A 36 -7.35 -2.97 -6.62
CA LEU A 36 -8.53 -3.30 -7.41
C LEU A 36 -9.56 -2.19 -7.28
N ASN A 37 -10.35 -2.00 -8.33
CA ASN A 37 -11.58 -1.23 -8.25
C ASN A 37 -12.53 -1.96 -7.30
N GLY A 38 -12.97 -1.29 -6.23
CA GLY A 38 -13.83 -1.86 -5.19
C GLY A 38 -15.23 -2.23 -5.68
N ASN A 39 -15.67 -1.72 -6.84
CA ASN A 39 -16.95 -2.05 -7.46
C ASN A 39 -16.84 -3.24 -8.43
N SER A 40 -15.83 -3.25 -9.31
CA SER A 40 -15.70 -4.27 -10.37
C SER A 40 -14.71 -5.40 -10.07
N GLY A 41 -13.83 -5.22 -9.09
CA GLY A 41 -12.72 -6.15 -8.79
C GLY A 41 -11.59 -6.13 -9.81
N VAL A 42 -11.65 -5.26 -10.82
CA VAL A 42 -10.63 -5.18 -11.88
C VAL A 42 -9.37 -4.48 -11.34
N PRO A 43 -8.16 -4.97 -11.65
CA PRO A 43 -6.92 -4.29 -11.29
C PRO A 43 -6.85 -2.87 -11.82
N VAL A 44 -6.36 -1.98 -10.98
CA VAL A 44 -6.17 -0.57 -11.27
C VAL A 44 -4.68 -0.31 -11.40
N SER A 45 -4.27 0.12 -12.59
CA SER A 45 -2.94 0.68 -12.84
C SER A 45 -2.98 2.22 -12.82
N ASN A 46 -1.83 2.85 -12.61
CA ASN A 46 -1.63 4.27 -12.25
C ASN A 46 -2.29 5.33 -13.16
N SER A 47 -3.02 4.98 -14.22
CA SER A 47 -3.51 5.91 -15.23
C SER A 47 -5.01 6.23 -15.19
N THR A 48 -5.83 5.52 -14.41
CA THR A 48 -7.30 5.63 -14.55
C THR A 48 -8.08 5.38 -13.26
N ILE A 49 -7.80 6.19 -12.23
CA ILE A 49 -8.66 6.26 -11.05
C ILE A 49 -9.55 7.48 -11.17
N THR A 50 -10.83 7.25 -11.46
CA THR A 50 -11.83 8.31 -11.37
C THR A 50 -12.00 8.71 -9.90
N ALA A 51 -12.06 10.02 -9.63
CA ALA A 51 -12.35 10.54 -8.30
C ALA A 51 -13.61 9.86 -7.71
N GLY A 52 -13.54 9.49 -6.43
CA GLY A 52 -14.63 8.82 -5.73
C GLY A 52 -14.81 7.33 -6.03
N THR A 53 -13.96 6.71 -6.86
CA THR A 53 -13.97 5.26 -7.07
C THR A 53 -13.56 4.53 -5.79
N PRO A 54 -14.37 3.63 -5.21
CA PRO A 54 -13.91 2.79 -4.11
C PRO A 54 -12.73 1.93 -4.55
N LEU A 55 -11.70 1.78 -3.72
CA LEU A 55 -10.52 0.97 -4.04
C LEU A 55 -10.33 -0.13 -3.00
N LYS A 56 -9.97 -1.32 -3.45
CA LYS A 56 -9.65 -2.46 -2.59
C LYS A 56 -8.15 -2.73 -2.66
N CYS A 57 -7.53 -2.91 -1.50
CA CYS A 57 -6.15 -3.36 -1.38
C CYS A 57 -6.12 -4.88 -1.18
N VAL A 58 -5.32 -5.56 -1.97
CA VAL A 58 -5.07 -7.00 -1.87
C VAL A 58 -3.57 -7.28 -1.96
N SER A 59 -3.13 -8.40 -1.40
CA SER A 59 -1.81 -8.94 -1.71
C SER A 59 -1.78 -9.53 -3.13
N GLU A 60 -0.58 -9.79 -3.67
CA GLU A 60 -0.42 -10.30 -5.06
C GLU A 60 -1.12 -11.66 -5.28
N ASP A 61 -1.21 -12.48 -4.23
CA ASP A 61 -1.92 -13.76 -4.18
C ASP A 61 -3.44 -13.61 -3.91
N GLY A 62 -3.96 -12.39 -3.84
CA GLY A 62 -5.39 -12.09 -3.65
C GLY A 62 -5.85 -12.09 -2.18
N GLY A 63 -4.90 -12.23 -1.24
CA GLY A 63 -5.14 -12.08 0.20
C GLY A 63 -5.42 -10.63 0.62
N PRO A 64 -5.73 -10.41 1.91
CA PRO A 64 -6.03 -9.08 2.43
C PRO A 64 -4.81 -8.15 2.41
N GLY A 65 -5.08 -6.87 2.14
CA GLY A 65 -4.10 -5.80 2.25
C GLY A 65 -4.67 -4.60 3.00
N SER A 66 -3.76 -3.73 3.46
CA SER A 66 -4.03 -2.54 4.25
C SER A 66 -3.55 -1.28 3.54
N TRP A 67 -4.23 -0.16 3.82
CA TRP A 67 -3.94 1.13 3.23
C TRP A 67 -3.09 2.00 4.16
N TYR A 68 -2.07 2.63 3.58
CA TYR A 68 -1.20 3.59 4.25
C TYR A 68 -1.15 4.91 3.48
N ASP A 69 -1.07 6.01 4.21
CA ASP A 69 -0.83 7.34 3.65
C ASP A 69 0.60 7.40 3.11
N TYR A 70 0.73 7.55 1.78
CA TYR A 70 2.04 7.62 1.14
C TYR A 70 2.57 9.05 1.21
N ASP A 71 3.48 9.29 2.15
CA ASP A 71 4.19 10.55 2.33
C ASP A 71 5.62 10.41 1.79
N PRO A 72 5.97 11.08 0.67
CA PRO A 72 7.29 10.95 0.06
C PRO A 72 8.41 11.40 1.00
N ASN A 73 8.17 12.39 1.88
CA ASN A 73 9.18 12.83 2.84
C ASN A 73 9.48 11.73 3.85
N LYS A 74 8.46 11.00 4.31
CA LYS A 74 8.66 9.86 5.20
C LYS A 74 9.40 8.72 4.50
N VAL A 75 9.13 8.49 3.21
CA VAL A 75 9.85 7.48 2.43
C VAL A 75 11.33 7.84 2.31
N GLU A 76 11.66 9.09 1.93
CA GLU A 76 13.04 9.55 1.82
C GLU A 76 13.80 9.51 3.16
N LEU A 77 13.13 9.92 4.24
CA LEU A 77 13.69 9.90 5.59
C LEU A 77 13.68 8.50 6.24
N LYS A 78 13.23 7.46 5.50
CA LYS A 78 13.05 6.09 6.01
C LYS A 78 12.23 6.06 7.31
N GLN A 79 11.19 6.87 7.40
CA GLN A 79 10.22 6.89 8.50
C GLN A 79 9.02 6.00 8.18
N ALA A 80 8.32 5.54 9.23
CA ALA A 80 7.13 4.72 9.07
C ALA A 80 5.95 5.55 8.53
N LEU A 81 5.32 5.05 7.47
CA LEU A 81 4.06 5.55 6.96
C LEU A 81 2.93 5.34 7.97
N SER A 82 1.98 6.26 7.97
CA SER A 82 0.79 6.20 8.80
C SER A 82 -0.27 5.33 8.14
N ALA A 83 -0.97 4.50 8.91
CA ALA A 83 -2.17 3.84 8.42
C ALA A 83 -3.21 4.90 8.03
N VAL A 84 -3.95 4.66 6.95
CA VAL A 84 -5.04 5.55 6.54
C VAL A 84 -6.09 5.62 7.67
N THR A 85 -6.61 6.83 7.92
CA THR A 85 -7.62 7.04 8.96
C THR A 85 -8.92 6.31 8.63
N SER A 86 -9.66 5.91 9.66
CA SER A 86 -10.94 5.20 9.50
C SER A 86 -11.98 5.99 8.71
N ASP A 87 -11.88 7.31 8.66
CA ASP A 87 -12.79 8.19 7.89
C ASP A 87 -12.75 7.90 6.39
N PHE A 88 -11.63 7.36 5.90
CA PHE A 88 -11.43 7.01 4.49
C PHE A 88 -11.51 5.50 4.25
N LEU A 89 -12.00 4.73 5.23
CA LEU A 89 -12.08 3.28 5.15
C LEU A 89 -13.52 2.78 5.33
N SER A 90 -13.94 1.89 4.45
CA SER A 90 -15.09 1.01 4.67
C SER A 90 -14.57 -0.35 5.09
N TYR A 91 -15.10 -0.93 6.16
CA TYR A 91 -14.75 -2.27 6.62
C TYR A 91 -15.74 -3.31 6.04
N PHE A 92 -15.27 -4.54 5.79
CA PHE A 92 -16.02 -5.68 5.21
C PHE A 92 -16.47 -5.55 3.73
N PRO A 93 -15.55 -5.63 2.74
CA PRO A 93 -14.09 -5.71 2.88
C PRO A 93 -13.45 -4.33 3.06
N ILE A 94 -12.19 -4.28 3.53
CA ILE A 94 -11.43 -3.03 3.66
C ILE A 94 -11.31 -2.36 2.28
N ARG A 95 -11.93 -1.20 2.15
CA ARG A 95 -11.90 -0.36 0.95
C ARG A 95 -11.49 1.05 1.32
N LEU A 96 -10.65 1.66 0.50
CA LEU A 96 -10.41 3.09 0.51
C LEU A 96 -11.59 3.77 -0.17
N ILE A 97 -12.29 4.62 0.57
CA ILE A 97 -13.48 5.36 0.13
C ILE A 97 -13.36 6.82 0.57
N ASN A 98 -14.05 7.73 -0.12
CA ASN A 98 -14.10 9.16 0.24
C ASN A 98 -12.72 9.82 0.46
N TYR A 99 -11.66 9.24 -0.11
CA TYR A 99 -10.31 9.76 -0.01
C TYR A 99 -10.24 11.10 -0.78
N PRO A 100 -9.59 12.14 -0.23
CA PRO A 100 -9.50 13.43 -0.90
C PRO A 100 -8.54 13.36 -2.10
N ALA A 101 -8.78 14.22 -3.09
CA ALA A 101 -7.89 14.43 -4.23
C ALA A 101 -6.52 14.97 -3.78
N GLY A 102 -5.49 14.74 -4.60
CA GLY A 102 -4.12 15.20 -4.32
C GLY A 102 -3.35 14.38 -3.28
N ARG A 103 -3.96 13.34 -2.68
CA ARG A 103 -3.27 12.41 -1.77
C ARG A 103 -2.82 11.15 -2.51
N SER A 104 -1.71 10.59 -2.03
CA SER A 104 -1.17 9.31 -2.48
C SER A 104 -1.33 8.27 -1.39
N TYR A 105 -1.58 7.03 -1.81
CA TYR A 105 -1.83 5.91 -0.91
C TYR A 105 -1.00 4.71 -1.32
N ALA A 106 -0.53 3.94 -0.34
CA ALA A 106 0.11 2.66 -0.55
C ALA A 106 -0.81 1.52 -0.11
N CYS A 107 -1.01 0.56 -1.00
CA CYS A 107 -1.58 -0.73 -0.69
C CYS A 107 -0.45 -1.69 -0.31
N VAL A 108 -0.49 -2.15 0.94
CA VAL A 108 0.54 -2.99 1.54
C VAL A 108 -0.12 -4.30 2.00
N PRO A 109 0.44 -5.47 1.69
CA PRO A 109 -0.14 -6.74 2.12
C PRO A 109 -0.05 -6.85 3.65
N GLU A 110 -0.94 -7.62 4.26
CA GLU A 110 -0.85 -7.84 5.71
C GLU A 110 0.49 -8.45 6.13
N ALA A 111 0.93 -8.15 7.36
CA ALA A 111 2.23 -8.56 7.89
C ALA A 111 2.47 -10.09 7.85
N SER A 112 1.38 -10.86 7.88
CA SER A 112 1.35 -12.33 7.77
C SER A 112 1.75 -12.85 6.38
N SER A 113 1.67 -12.01 5.34
CA SER A 113 2.13 -12.37 4.00
C SER A 113 3.63 -12.65 4.01
N ILE A 114 4.12 -13.56 3.18
CA ILE A 114 5.57 -13.70 2.90
C ILE A 114 6.04 -12.68 1.86
N PHE A 115 5.10 -12.11 1.11
CA PHE A 115 5.35 -11.09 0.11
C PHE A 115 5.59 -9.73 0.78
N ARG A 116 6.60 -9.01 0.30
CA ARG A 116 7.00 -7.69 0.83
C ARG A 116 6.97 -6.61 -0.25
N GLY A 117 6.09 -6.76 -1.23
CA GLY A 117 5.78 -5.72 -2.20
C GLY A 117 4.67 -4.79 -1.72
N PHE A 118 4.67 -3.55 -2.19
CA PHE A 118 3.51 -2.65 -2.12
C PHE A 118 3.22 -2.02 -3.50
N GLN A 119 1.96 -1.67 -3.74
CA GLN A 119 1.58 -0.83 -4.88
C GLN A 119 1.15 0.54 -4.38
N LYS A 120 1.64 1.61 -5.01
CA LYS A 120 1.15 2.97 -4.75
C LYS A 120 0.12 3.39 -5.78
N ILE A 121 -0.75 4.30 -5.35
CA ILE A 121 -1.51 5.18 -6.23
C ILE A 121 -0.87 6.54 -6.19
N ASP A 122 -0.39 6.97 -7.36
CA ASP A 122 0.03 8.34 -7.58
C ASP A 122 -1.20 9.27 -7.57
N SER A 123 -1.00 10.50 -7.09
CA SER A 123 -2.00 11.54 -6.84
C SER A 123 -3.35 11.33 -7.55
N ILE A 124 -4.39 11.11 -6.74
CA ILE A 124 -5.74 10.95 -7.25
C ILE A 124 -6.24 12.30 -7.77
N PRO A 125 -6.75 12.38 -9.01
CA PRO A 125 -7.29 13.60 -9.60
C PRO A 125 -8.51 14.15 -8.85
#